data_AF-A0A954EF34-F1
#
_entry.id   AF-A0A954EF34-F1
#
_cell.length_a   1.000
_cell.length_b   1.000
_cell.length_c   1.000
_cell.angle_alpha   90.00
_cell.angle_beta   90.00
_cell.angle_gamma   90.00
#
_symmetry.space_group_name_H-M   'P 1'
#
loop_
_entity.id
_entity.type
_entity.pdbx_description
1 polymer ?
#
loop_
_entity_poly.entity_id
_entity_poly.type
_entity_poly.pdbx_seq_one_letter_code
_entity_poly.pdbx_strand_id
1 'polypeptide(L)'
;MEDLLTQLKSGTSQQRREAARSLATRSEVSGSVLLALIDCWQTDDEQLREWIAESLEKGQIQTEADAIQLARQLNRCPLIDQQWHILRILARSGVRSQSVYQIIRDYWHPDEAETVRTQALKTAASICPEESSEDFQQQCQKLLKDPSQVIASTAKRYCS
;
A
#
# COMPACT_ATOMS: atom_id res chain seq x y z
N MET A 1 23.15 1.04 2.36
CA MET A 1 21.68 0.84 2.44
C MET A 1 21.38 -0.08 3.60
N GLU A 2 22.07 -1.21 3.69
CA GLU A 2 21.96 -2.17 4.80
C GLU A 2 22.17 -1.54 6.18
N ASP A 3 23.17 -0.66 6.34
CA ASP A 3 23.38 0.04 7.62
C ASP A 3 22.17 0.89 8.04
N LEU A 4 21.54 1.60 7.10
CA LEU A 4 20.34 2.39 7.36
C LEU A 4 19.15 1.48 7.73
N LEU A 5 19.02 0.33 7.08
CA LEU A 5 17.98 -0.65 7.42
C LEU A 5 18.19 -1.25 8.81
N THR A 6 19.44 -1.55 9.18
CA THR A 6 19.79 -2.03 10.52
C THR A 6 19.49 -0.96 11.57
N GLN A 7 19.90 0.29 11.33
CA GLN A 7 19.61 1.41 12.22
C GLN A 7 18.10 1.65 12.37
N LEU A 8 17.34 1.56 11.28
CA LEU A 8 15.88 1.74 11.30
C LEU A 8 15.17 0.66 12.13
N LYS A 9 15.63 -0.60 12.02
CA LYS A 9 15.00 -1.76 12.68
C LYS A 9 15.40 -1.91 14.15
N SER A 10 16.68 -1.70 14.47
CA SER A 10 17.24 -2.04 15.79
C SER A 10 18.12 -0.97 16.42
N GLY A 11 18.17 0.24 15.84
CA GLY A 11 18.91 1.35 16.42
C GLY A 11 18.18 2.00 17.61
N THR A 12 18.87 2.92 18.28
CA THR A 12 18.26 3.84 19.25
C THR A 12 17.22 4.73 18.57
N SER A 13 16.32 5.37 19.32
CA SER A 13 15.33 6.30 18.74
C SER A 13 15.97 7.36 17.83
N GLN A 14 17.13 7.90 18.22
CA GLN A 14 17.89 8.84 17.40
C GLN A 14 18.42 8.18 16.12
N GLN A 15 19.00 6.98 16.19
CA GLN A 15 19.49 6.28 15.01
C GLN A 15 18.35 5.91 14.04
N ARG A 16 17.20 5.48 14.56
CA ARG A 16 16.01 5.17 13.75
C ARG A 16 15.53 6.42 13.02
N ARG A 17 15.46 7.55 13.72
CA ARG A 17 15.15 8.88 13.20
C ARG A 17 16.11 9.31 12.09
N GLU A 18 17.41 9.26 12.35
CA GLU A 18 18.44 9.62 11.37
C GLU A 18 18.41 8.72 10.14
N ALA A 19 18.17 7.42 10.34
CA ALA A 19 18.02 6.46 9.25
C ALA A 19 16.77 6.76 8.40
N ALA A 20 15.60 6.96 9.02
CA ALA A 20 14.37 7.30 8.32
C ALA A 20 14.49 8.64 7.57
N ARG A 21 15.06 9.66 8.19
CA ARG A 21 15.35 10.95 7.53
C ARG A 21 16.28 10.77 6.33
N SER A 22 17.34 9.99 6.49
CA SER A 22 18.30 9.71 5.42
C SER A 22 17.68 8.91 4.27
N LEU A 23 16.70 8.05 4.57
CA LEU A 23 15.91 7.36 3.55
C LEU A 23 14.93 8.33 2.87
N ALA A 24 14.32 9.25 3.61
CA ALA A 24 13.39 10.24 3.08
C ALA A 24 14.08 11.22 2.11
N THR A 25 15.36 11.53 2.29
CA THR A 25 16.09 12.42 1.35
C THR A 25 16.56 11.73 0.08
N ARG A 26 16.41 10.40 -0.04
CA ARG A 26 16.80 9.66 -1.24
C ARG A 26 15.76 9.81 -2.35
N SER A 27 16.23 9.81 -3.60
CA SER A 27 15.39 9.91 -4.78
C SER A 27 14.56 8.65 -5.03
N GLU A 28 15.08 7.48 -4.63
CA GLU A 28 14.42 6.19 -4.83
C GLU A 28 14.67 5.27 -3.64
N VAL A 29 13.64 4.51 -3.29
CA VAL A 29 13.67 3.51 -2.22
C VAL A 29 13.13 2.18 -2.77
N SER A 30 13.92 1.11 -2.64
CA SER A 30 13.61 -0.21 -3.20
C SER A 30 12.56 -0.97 -2.38
N GLY A 31 11.97 -2.03 -2.95
CA GLY A 31 10.94 -2.85 -2.30
C GLY A 31 11.34 -3.34 -0.89
N SER A 32 12.56 -3.84 -0.73
CA SER A 32 13.08 -4.27 0.58
C SER A 32 13.12 -3.16 1.63
N VAL A 33 13.40 -1.92 1.21
CA VAL A 33 13.40 -0.77 2.11
C VAL A 33 11.97 -0.35 2.45
N LEU A 34 11.03 -0.42 1.51
CA LEU A 34 9.63 -0.13 1.75
C LEU A 34 9.03 -1.07 2.81
N LEU A 35 9.34 -2.36 2.72
CA LEU A 35 8.91 -3.33 3.72
C LEU A 35 9.46 -2.98 5.12
N ALA A 36 10.75 -2.65 5.22
CA ALA A 36 11.36 -2.25 6.49
C ALA A 36 10.75 -0.97 7.06
N LEU A 37 10.46 0.01 6.20
CA LEU A 37 9.80 1.27 6.58
C LEU A 37 8.38 1.01 7.13
N ILE A 38 7.62 0.14 6.49
CA ILE A 38 6.27 -0.24 6.94
C ILE A 38 6.31 -0.99 8.27
N ASP A 39 7.22 -1.94 8.43
CA ASP A 39 7.40 -2.65 9.71
C ASP A 39 7.72 -1.68 10.85
N CYS A 40 8.53 -0.65 10.57
CA CYS A 40 8.95 0.33 11.57
C CYS A 40 7.94 1.45 11.82
N TRP A 41 6.85 1.52 11.04
CA TRP A 41 5.82 2.56 11.16
C TRP A 41 5.04 2.44 12.47
N GLN A 42 4.98 1.26 13.07
CA GLN A 42 4.42 1.07 14.42
C GLN A 42 5.37 1.67 15.47
N THR A 43 5.29 2.98 15.62
CA THR A 43 6.13 3.74 16.54
C THR A 43 5.32 4.90 17.12
N ASP A 44 5.51 5.18 18.41
CA ASP A 44 4.94 6.36 19.09
C ASP A 44 5.74 7.63 18.79
N ASP A 45 6.85 7.49 18.07
CA ASP A 45 7.70 8.58 17.63
C ASP A 45 7.10 9.25 16.39
N GLU A 46 6.38 10.36 16.59
CA GLU A 46 5.71 11.13 15.54
C GLU A 46 6.67 11.56 14.42
N GLN A 47 7.87 12.04 14.78
CA GLN A 47 8.87 12.48 13.82
C GLN A 47 9.40 11.32 12.97
N LEU A 48 9.61 10.15 13.59
CA LEU A 48 9.97 8.96 12.86
C LEU A 48 8.85 8.55 11.89
N ARG A 49 7.59 8.63 12.32
CA ARG A 49 6.43 8.32 11.47
C ARG A 49 6.34 9.26 10.26
N GLU A 50 6.57 10.55 10.46
CA GLU A 50 6.59 11.55 9.38
C GLU A 50 7.66 11.23 8.33
N TRP A 51 8.91 10.95 8.74
CA TRP A 51 9.96 10.60 7.78
C TRP A 51 9.75 9.25 7.11
N ILE A 52 9.13 8.29 7.80
CA ILE A 52 8.73 7.03 7.16
C ILE A 52 7.67 7.33 6.07
N ALA A 53 6.67 8.17 6.35
CA ALA A 53 5.67 8.59 5.37
C ALA A 53 6.30 9.22 4.14
N GLU A 54 7.18 10.22 4.33
CA GLU A 54 7.92 10.86 3.23
C GLU A 54 8.75 9.87 2.42
N SER A 55 9.40 8.91 3.08
CA SER A 55 10.19 7.86 2.41
C SER A 55 9.30 6.96 1.56
N LEU A 56 8.14 6.52 2.09
CA LEU A 56 7.18 5.71 1.36
C LEU A 56 6.61 6.44 0.13
N GLU A 57 6.43 7.76 0.21
CA GLU A 57 6.00 8.55 -0.95
C GLU A 57 7.01 8.52 -2.10
N LYS A 58 8.29 8.29 -1.82
CA LYS A 58 9.36 8.16 -2.82
C LYS A 58 9.63 6.71 -3.23
N GLY A 59 8.94 5.77 -2.59
CA GLY A 59 9.04 4.34 -2.87
C GLY A 59 8.64 3.97 -4.28
N GLN A 60 9.50 3.20 -4.95
CA GLN A 60 9.20 2.57 -6.23
C GLN A 60 9.23 1.05 -6.08
N ILE A 61 8.25 0.41 -6.71
CA ILE A 61 8.19 -1.04 -6.89
C ILE A 61 8.35 -1.28 -8.38
N GLN A 62 9.37 -2.04 -8.76
CA GLN A 62 9.67 -2.32 -10.17
C GLN A 62 9.43 -3.78 -10.54
N THR A 63 9.25 -4.66 -9.54
CA THR A 63 9.09 -6.09 -9.77
C THR A 63 7.78 -6.61 -9.20
N GLU A 64 7.23 -7.64 -9.85
CA GLU A 64 6.07 -8.37 -9.32
C GLU A 64 6.36 -9.01 -7.96
N ALA A 65 7.57 -9.53 -7.75
CA ALA A 65 7.95 -10.13 -6.46
C ALA A 65 7.85 -9.12 -5.31
N ASP A 66 8.36 -7.90 -5.51
CA ASP A 66 8.24 -6.81 -4.52
C ASP A 66 6.78 -6.41 -4.30
N ALA A 67 5.98 -6.32 -5.37
CA ALA A 67 4.56 -6.00 -5.28
C ALA A 67 3.78 -7.06 -4.48
N ILE A 68 4.05 -8.34 -4.71
CA ILE A 68 3.45 -9.45 -3.97
C ILE A 68 3.86 -9.41 -2.49
N GLN A 69 5.14 -9.18 -2.19
CA GLN A 69 5.60 -9.07 -0.81
C GLN A 69 4.91 -7.90 -0.10
N LEU A 70 4.81 -6.75 -0.76
CA LEU A 70 4.15 -5.60 -0.20
C LEU A 70 2.64 -5.83 0.01
N ALA A 71 1.96 -6.46 -0.95
CA ALA A 71 0.55 -6.81 -0.82
C ALA A 71 0.31 -7.77 0.36
N ARG A 72 1.17 -8.76 0.57
CA ARG A 72 1.10 -9.66 1.73
C ARG A 72 1.29 -8.93 3.05
N GLN A 73 2.00 -7.81 3.05
CA GLN A 73 2.19 -6.98 4.25
C GLN A 73 0.89 -6.31 4.70
N LEU A 74 -0.09 -6.08 3.80
CA LEU A 74 -1.41 -5.53 4.17
C LEU A 74 -2.06 -6.33 5.31
N ASN A 75 -2.00 -7.66 5.22
CA ASN A 75 -2.59 -8.57 6.20
C ASN A 75 -1.88 -8.54 7.57
N ARG A 76 -0.71 -7.90 7.65
CA ARG A 76 0.10 -7.76 8.87
C ARG A 76 0.02 -6.35 9.46
N CYS A 77 -0.57 -5.40 8.74
CA CYS A 77 -0.71 -4.02 9.15
C CYS A 77 -2.06 -3.82 9.88
N PRO A 78 -2.05 -3.55 11.20
CA PRO A 78 -3.26 -3.28 11.96
C PRO A 78 -3.76 -1.84 11.79
N LEU A 79 -2.92 -0.93 11.26
CA LEU A 79 -3.24 0.48 11.15
C LEU A 79 -3.78 0.80 9.75
N ILE A 80 -4.93 1.48 9.74
CA ILE A 80 -5.60 1.98 8.52
C ILE A 80 -4.63 2.79 7.64
N ASP A 81 -3.82 3.67 8.25
CA ASP A 81 -2.86 4.50 7.51
C ASP A 81 -1.80 3.67 6.80
N GLN A 82 -1.30 2.61 7.45
CA GLN A 82 -0.32 1.71 6.83
C GLN A 82 -0.93 0.98 5.63
N GLN A 83 -2.13 0.43 5.82
CA GLN A 83 -2.86 -0.26 4.75
C GLN A 83 -3.09 0.69 3.57
N TRP A 84 -3.53 1.92 3.84
CA TRP A 84 -3.76 2.93 2.83
C TRP A 84 -2.48 3.29 2.08
N HIS A 85 -1.36 3.50 2.77
CA HIS A 85 -0.07 3.78 2.14
C HIS A 85 0.41 2.62 1.27
N ILE A 86 0.31 1.38 1.75
CA ILE A 86 0.65 0.19 0.97
C ILE A 86 -0.17 0.16 -0.33
N LEU A 87 -1.50 0.28 -0.23
CA LEU A 87 -2.38 0.27 -1.40
C LEU A 87 -2.02 1.39 -2.39
N ARG A 88 -1.68 2.59 -1.89
CA ARG A 88 -1.26 3.72 -2.72
C ARG A 88 0.08 3.46 -3.41
N ILE A 89 1.06 2.85 -2.74
CA ILE A 89 2.34 2.46 -3.36
C ILE A 89 2.09 1.42 -4.46
N LEU A 90 1.29 0.39 -4.18
CA LEU A 90 0.92 -0.63 -5.17
C LEU A 90 0.26 -0.01 -6.41
N ALA A 91 -0.69 0.91 -6.22
CA ALA A 91 -1.35 1.59 -7.33
C ALA A 91 -0.34 2.33 -8.23
N ARG A 92 0.55 3.12 -7.62
CA ARG A 92 1.56 3.90 -8.35
C ARG A 92 2.60 3.04 -9.07
N SER A 93 2.84 1.82 -8.59
CA SER A 93 3.80 0.92 -9.23
C SER A 93 3.40 0.55 -10.65
N GLY A 94 2.09 0.50 -10.94
CA GLY A 94 1.56 0.02 -12.22
C GLY A 94 1.85 -1.46 -12.50
N VAL A 95 2.44 -2.18 -11.55
CA VAL A 95 2.78 -3.61 -11.71
C VAL A 95 1.50 -4.42 -11.73
N ARG A 96 1.11 -4.87 -12.92
CA ARG A 96 -0.06 -5.73 -13.13
C ARG A 96 0.26 -7.15 -12.69
N SER A 97 -0.44 -7.64 -11.67
CA SER A 97 -0.22 -8.98 -11.12
C SER A 97 -1.53 -9.59 -10.62
N GLN A 98 -1.79 -10.81 -11.06
CA GLN A 98 -2.94 -11.59 -10.62
C GLN A 98 -2.91 -11.87 -9.12
N SER A 99 -1.73 -12.19 -8.59
CA SER A 99 -1.54 -12.49 -7.17
C SER A 99 -1.83 -11.26 -6.31
N VAL A 100 -1.35 -10.09 -6.73
CA VAL A 100 -1.60 -8.83 -6.02
C VAL A 100 -3.09 -8.46 -6.10
N TYR A 101 -3.70 -8.58 -7.28
CA TYR A 101 -5.13 -8.32 -7.48
C TYR A 101 -6.01 -9.17 -6.54
N GLN A 102 -5.72 -10.46 -6.42
CA GLN A 102 -6.46 -11.34 -5.54
C GLN A 102 -6.37 -10.94 -4.07
N ILE A 103 -5.19 -10.52 -3.60
CA ILE A 103 -4.99 -10.07 -2.21
C ILE A 103 -5.78 -8.78 -1.95
N ILE A 104 -5.67 -7.78 -2.82
CA ILE A 104 -6.32 -6.48 -2.58
C ILE A 104 -7.86 -6.55 -2.71
N ARG A 105 -8.38 -7.57 -3.41
CA ARG A 105 -9.81 -7.79 -3.54
C ARG A 105 -10.48 -8.09 -2.20
N ASP A 106 -9.78 -8.76 -1.29
CA ASP A 106 -10.29 -9.07 0.05
C ASP A 106 -10.57 -7.78 0.85
N TYR A 107 -9.89 -6.68 0.52
CA TYR A 107 -10.06 -5.37 1.15
C TYR A 107 -11.29 -4.58 0.67
N TRP A 108 -12.14 -5.16 -0.18
CA TRP A 108 -13.43 -4.55 -0.53
C TRP A 108 -14.56 -4.93 0.42
N HIS A 109 -14.28 -5.82 1.38
CA HIS A 109 -15.26 -6.29 2.34
C HIS A 109 -15.85 -5.13 3.18
N PRO A 110 -17.16 -5.13 3.50
CA PRO A 110 -17.79 -4.06 4.29
C PRO A 110 -17.20 -3.82 5.68
N ASP A 111 -16.51 -4.81 6.25
CA ASP A 111 -15.86 -4.70 7.57
C ASP A 111 -14.58 -3.86 7.55
N GLU A 112 -14.03 -3.61 6.36
CA GLU A 112 -12.85 -2.77 6.20
C GLU A 112 -13.21 -1.28 6.27
N ALA A 113 -12.24 -0.45 6.68
CA ALA A 113 -12.44 1.00 6.73
C ALA A 113 -12.76 1.55 5.32
N GLU A 114 -13.72 2.47 5.21
CA GLU A 114 -14.15 3.04 3.92
C GLU A 114 -12.98 3.63 3.10
N THR A 115 -12.01 4.26 3.78
CA THR A 115 -10.79 4.81 3.17
C THR A 115 -9.91 3.72 2.55
N VAL A 116 -9.75 2.58 3.23
CA VAL A 116 -9.00 1.41 2.76
C VAL A 116 -9.73 0.76 1.60
N ARG A 117 -11.04 0.52 1.73
CA ARG A 117 -11.88 -0.04 0.66
C ARG A 117 -11.82 0.80 -0.61
N THR A 118 -11.98 2.11 -0.47
CA THR A 118 -11.92 3.06 -1.60
C THR A 118 -10.55 3.03 -2.26
N GLN A 119 -9.47 3.01 -1.46
CA GLN A 119 -8.12 2.98 -1.99
C GLN A 119 -7.82 1.63 -2.65
N ALA A 120 -8.26 0.51 -2.08
CA ALA A 120 -8.10 -0.83 -2.64
C ALA A 120 -8.78 -0.95 -4.01
N LEU A 121 -9.97 -0.38 -4.16
CA LEU A 121 -10.68 -0.34 -5.44
C LEU A 121 -9.91 0.46 -6.50
N LYS A 122 -9.38 1.63 -6.15
CA LYS A 122 -8.53 2.44 -7.04
C LYS A 122 -7.23 1.72 -7.39
N THR A 123 -6.61 1.06 -6.41
CA THR A 123 -5.42 0.27 -6.61
C THR A 123 -5.69 -0.84 -7.62
N ALA A 124 -6.76 -1.62 -7.44
CA ALA A 124 -7.12 -2.68 -8.36
C ALA A 124 -7.37 -2.17 -9.78
N ALA A 125 -8.08 -1.05 -9.95
CA ALA A 125 -8.24 -0.46 -11.28
C ALA A 125 -6.90 -0.16 -11.97
N SER A 126 -5.88 0.23 -11.19
CA SER A 126 -4.55 0.57 -11.69
C SER A 126 -3.69 -0.65 -12.03
N ILE A 127 -3.86 -1.75 -11.29
CA ILE A 127 -2.98 -2.94 -11.41
C ILE A 127 -3.72 -4.21 -11.84
N CYS A 128 -4.99 -4.13 -12.21
CA CYS A 128 -5.77 -5.27 -12.69
C CYS A 128 -5.09 -5.82 -13.95
N PRO A 129 -4.69 -7.12 -13.94
CA PRO A 129 -4.20 -7.77 -15.13
C PRO A 129 -5.39 -8.10 -16.07
N GLU A 130 -5.10 -8.38 -17.34
CA GLU A 130 -6.13 -8.55 -18.36
C GLU A 130 -7.06 -9.73 -18.06
N GLU A 131 -6.50 -10.83 -17.57
CA GLU A 131 -7.23 -12.05 -17.19
C GLU A 131 -8.23 -11.85 -16.05
N SER A 132 -8.08 -10.79 -15.24
CA SER A 132 -9.02 -10.44 -14.16
C SER A 132 -9.95 -9.28 -14.52
N SER A 133 -9.89 -8.76 -15.75
CA SER A 133 -10.71 -7.62 -16.16
C SER A 133 -12.21 -7.91 -16.01
N GLU A 134 -12.65 -9.12 -16.40
CA GLU A 134 -14.05 -9.52 -16.27
C GLU A 134 -14.50 -9.66 -14.80
N ASP A 135 -13.68 -10.30 -13.94
CA ASP A 135 -13.97 -10.37 -12.50
C ASP A 135 -14.04 -8.95 -11.92
N PHE A 136 -13.06 -8.09 -12.22
CA PHE A 136 -13.05 -6.71 -11.76
C PHE A 136 -14.32 -5.94 -12.14
N GLN A 137 -14.78 -6.07 -13.39
CA GLN A 137 -16.04 -5.46 -13.84
C GLN A 137 -17.25 -5.99 -13.07
N GLN A 138 -17.35 -7.32 -12.88
CA GLN A 138 -18.44 -7.92 -12.12
C GLN A 138 -18.44 -7.47 -10.66
N GLN A 139 -17.27 -7.34 -10.03
CA GLN A 139 -17.17 -6.86 -8.66
C GLN A 139 -17.54 -5.37 -8.56
N CYS A 140 -17.09 -4.53 -9.50
CA CYS A 140 -17.51 -3.14 -9.57
C CYS A 140 -19.04 -3.01 -9.70
N GLN A 141 -19.69 -3.84 -10.52
CA GLN A 141 -21.15 -3.86 -10.65
C GLN A 141 -21.85 -4.22 -9.33
N LYS A 142 -21.31 -5.17 -8.55
CA LYS A 142 -21.84 -5.50 -7.22
C LYS A 142 -21.70 -4.31 -6.26
N LEU A 143 -20.55 -3.64 -6.28
CA LEU A 143 -20.27 -2.48 -5.44
C LEU A 143 -21.13 -1.24 -5.78
N LEU A 144 -21.83 -1.21 -6.91
CA LEU A 144 -22.83 -0.15 -7.18
C LEU A 144 -23.98 -0.14 -6.16
N LYS A 145 -24.21 -1.28 -5.48
CA LYS A 145 -25.21 -1.44 -4.43
C LYS A 145 -24.64 -1.26 -3.02
N ASP A 146 -23.38 -0.83 -2.89
CA ASP A 146 -22.73 -0.66 -1.59
C ASP A 146 -23.47 0.41 -0.75
N PRO A 147 -23.65 0.20 0.57
CA PRO A 147 -24.24 1.22 1.44
C PRO A 147 -23.42 2.51 1.50
N SER A 148 -22.09 2.44 1.30
CA SER A 148 -21.27 3.64 1.18
C SER A 148 -21.44 4.29 -0.19
N GLN A 149 -21.91 5.54 -0.17
CA GLN A 149 -22.00 6.36 -1.38
C GLN A 149 -20.62 6.61 -2.01
N VAL A 150 -19.55 6.68 -1.21
CA VAL A 150 -18.18 6.88 -1.69
C VAL A 150 -17.72 5.64 -2.47
N ILE A 151 -17.97 4.45 -1.94
CA ILE A 151 -17.62 3.19 -2.60
C ILE A 151 -18.44 3.02 -3.88
N ALA A 152 -19.76 3.16 -3.81
CA ALA A 152 -20.65 2.99 -4.97
C ALA A 152 -20.31 3.98 -6.10
N SER A 153 -20.06 5.25 -5.77
CA SER A 153 -19.67 6.27 -6.75
C SER A 153 -18.27 6.03 -7.34
N THR A 154 -17.34 5.47 -6.56
CA THR A 154 -16.02 5.08 -7.05
C THR A 154 -16.13 3.89 -8.00
N ALA A 155 -16.88 2.84 -7.63
CA ALA A 155 -17.11 1.68 -8.49
C ALA A 155 -17.80 2.03 -9.81
N LYS A 156 -18.74 2.98 -9.78
CA LYS A 156 -19.42 3.50 -10.98
C LYS A 156 -18.46 4.05 -12.03
N ARG A 157 -17.32 4.62 -11.62
CA ARG A 157 -16.30 5.15 -12.56
C ARG A 157 -15.60 4.06 -13.36
N TYR A 158 -15.70 2.81 -12.92
CA TYR A 158 -15.01 1.68 -13.52
C TYR A 158 -15.95 0.70 -14.23
N CYS A 159 -17.28 0.90 -14.15
CA CYS A 159 -18.29 0.04 -14.79
C CYS A 159 -18.67 0.44 -16.22
N SER A 160 -18.02 1.46 -16.79
CA SER A 160 -18.36 2.08 -18.08
C SER A 160 -17.56 1.52 -19.24
#